data_AF-A0A132TV01-F1
#
_entry.id   AF-A0A132TV01-F1
#
_cell.length_a   1.000
_cell.length_b   1.000
_cell.length_c   1.000
_cell.angle_alpha   90.00
_cell.angle_beta   90.00
_cell.angle_gamma   90.00
#
_symmetry.space_group_name_H-M   'P 1'
#
loop_
_entity.id
_entity.type
_entity.pdbx_description
1 polymer ?
#
loop_
_entity_poly.entity_id
_entity_poly.type
_entity_poly.pdbx_seq_one_letter_code
_entity_poly.pdbx_strand_id
1 'polypeptide(L)'
;MKRWFKAENLIALAGCGLIIYLLFVQPFVGVADNGDFKRMMNTVGLDYYNAAESYADRFFSFSHSRFAYGDLFLGFYPSSQILLVLVPRLLAGLVHGSYFDIRLLAAVYALLLLAATWMIVKLGGSRSYITGLLLGAGMLIVFYDIGYLAYFNSLFGEPVSMVSMLLTFALGLRLAGQERPTTKGLTLFFIAVLFLVCSKIQNAPVGLAFSLIFLRLMTLNGTGNWRKLAMRFAVAVCLVSVIMYVAAPKELKHINLYQTVFFGILNESPDVRGDLRELGLPEKLEVLAGTNYFQTGTAIKQDDPSLQADFYDRVSHKDVLFYYIKHPSRLVDGMKFAALNSMDLRPYYLGNYEKSEGKPEKALSYAYSTWSQFKREVLPHSLGFLAIFYLLYYAGVLFEYFRSRDLRGRIAGELLMLLGLIGLFSFLVPIMGDGRADIGKHLFLFNVSFDMMAVVMFGWAVHKLVRLVQSVAGKSGHYGK
;
A
#
# COMPACT_ATOMS: atom_id res chain seq x y z
N MET A 1 -24.26 18.81 22.60
CA MET A 1 -24.79 18.64 21.23
C MET A 1 -23.89 19.21 20.12
N LYS A 2 -23.41 20.48 20.15
CA LYS A 2 -22.58 21.09 19.07
C LYS A 2 -21.26 20.38 18.71
N ARG A 3 -20.68 19.54 19.59
CA ARG A 3 -19.42 18.80 19.32
C ARG A 3 -19.58 17.59 18.38
N TRP A 4 -20.79 17.01 18.28
CA TRP A 4 -21.03 15.80 17.49
C TRP A 4 -21.26 16.09 16.00
N PHE A 5 -21.78 17.26 15.66
CA PHE A 5 -22.07 17.69 14.28
C PHE A 5 -20.85 18.22 13.51
N LYS A 6 -19.62 17.83 13.90
CA LYS A 6 -18.43 18.15 13.11
C LYS A 6 -18.30 17.14 11.97
N ALA A 7 -17.87 17.60 10.81
CA ALA A 7 -17.75 16.76 9.62
C ALA A 7 -16.89 15.52 9.88
N GLU A 8 -15.77 15.67 10.59
CA GLU A 8 -14.88 14.56 10.92
C GLU A 8 -15.55 13.48 11.78
N ASN A 9 -16.46 13.85 12.68
CA ASN A 9 -17.16 12.91 13.54
C ASN A 9 -18.27 12.18 12.80
N LEU A 10 -19.03 12.89 11.96
CA LEU A 10 -20.10 12.31 11.14
C LEU A 10 -19.53 11.31 10.12
N ILE A 11 -18.44 11.68 9.44
CA ILE A 11 -17.79 10.81 8.46
C ILE A 11 -17.16 9.60 9.14
N ALA A 12 -16.50 9.77 10.29
CA ALA A 12 -15.98 8.63 11.04
C ALA A 12 -17.10 7.68 11.51
N LEU A 13 -18.25 8.21 11.94
CA LEU A 13 -19.40 7.39 12.31
C LEU A 13 -19.98 6.62 11.12
N ALA A 14 -20.14 7.28 9.98
CA ALA A 14 -20.59 6.64 8.74
C ALA A 14 -19.62 5.55 8.28
N GLY A 15 -18.31 5.84 8.31
CA GLY A 15 -17.27 4.86 8.02
C GLY A 15 -17.27 3.67 8.98
N CYS A 16 -17.52 3.90 10.28
CA CYS A 16 -17.65 2.84 11.26
C CYS A 16 -18.83 1.92 10.93
N GLY A 17 -19.99 2.50 10.60
CA GLY A 17 -21.17 1.75 10.16
C GLY A 17 -20.91 0.91 8.91
N LEU A 18 -20.22 1.47 7.91
CA LEU A 18 -19.83 0.74 6.69
C LEU A 18 -18.90 -0.43 7.01
N ILE A 19 -17.86 -0.21 7.82
CA ILE A 19 -16.92 -1.29 8.20
C ILE A 19 -17.65 -2.41 8.93
N ILE A 20 -18.50 -2.07 9.91
CA ILE A 20 -19.27 -3.07 10.66
C ILE A 20 -20.13 -3.89 9.70
N TYR A 21 -20.87 -3.23 8.82
CA TYR A 21 -21.73 -3.88 7.84
C TYR A 21 -20.96 -4.79 6.88
N LEU A 22 -19.79 -4.35 6.39
CA LEU A 22 -19.05 -5.06 5.35
C LEU A 22 -18.15 -6.19 5.88
N LEU A 23 -17.59 -6.05 7.10
CA LEU A 23 -16.55 -6.96 7.61
C LEU A 23 -16.97 -7.81 8.81
N PHE A 24 -17.99 -7.38 9.55
CA PHE A 24 -18.38 -8.01 10.82
C PHE A 24 -19.78 -8.62 10.80
N VAL A 25 -20.64 -8.17 9.88
CA VAL A 25 -21.98 -8.75 9.64
C VAL A 25 -21.88 -9.78 8.51
N GLN A 26 -22.61 -10.89 8.64
CA GLN A 26 -22.62 -11.96 7.64
C GLN A 26 -23.15 -11.48 6.27
N PRO A 27 -22.62 -11.99 5.14
CA PRO A 27 -21.60 -13.04 5.02
C PRO A 27 -20.18 -12.56 5.37
N PHE A 28 -19.31 -13.45 5.86
CA PHE A 28 -17.89 -13.13 6.10
C PHE A 28 -17.20 -12.75 4.80
N VAL A 29 -16.46 -11.64 4.82
CA VAL A 29 -15.66 -11.16 3.69
C VAL A 29 -14.21 -10.99 4.13
N GLY A 30 -13.31 -11.75 3.50
CA GLY A 30 -11.86 -11.67 3.64
C GLY A 30 -11.16 -11.81 2.28
N VAL A 31 -9.89 -12.16 2.26
CA VAL A 31 -9.16 -12.55 1.04
C VAL A 31 -8.50 -13.90 1.29
N ALA A 32 -8.72 -14.85 0.38
CA ALA A 32 -8.11 -16.18 0.42
C ALA A 32 -6.57 -16.11 0.43
N ASP A 33 -5.95 -17.08 1.08
CA ASP A 33 -4.50 -17.19 1.10
C ASP A 33 -3.97 -17.64 -0.27
N ASN A 34 -2.97 -16.94 -0.79
CA ASN A 34 -2.24 -17.32 -2.01
C ASN A 34 -0.92 -18.06 -1.70
N GLY A 35 -0.65 -18.37 -0.43
CA GLY A 35 0.60 -18.93 0.08
C GLY A 35 1.45 -17.94 0.88
N ASP A 36 1.08 -16.66 0.92
CA ASP A 36 1.84 -15.64 1.64
C ASP A 36 1.58 -15.62 3.15
N PHE A 37 0.42 -16.10 3.63
CA PHE A 37 0.08 -15.99 5.05
C PHE A 37 1.09 -16.68 5.95
N LYS A 38 1.69 -17.77 5.48
CA LYS A 38 2.69 -18.55 6.23
C LYS A 38 3.85 -17.69 6.75
N ARG A 39 4.24 -16.63 6.04
CA ARG A 39 5.28 -15.68 6.47
C ARG A 39 4.92 -15.01 7.80
N MET A 40 3.67 -14.56 7.92
CA MET A 40 3.16 -13.93 9.13
C MET A 40 2.81 -14.98 10.19
N MET A 41 2.12 -16.06 9.79
CA MET A 41 1.71 -17.16 10.67
C MET A 41 2.88 -17.78 11.44
N ASN A 42 3.97 -18.13 10.74
CA ASN A 42 5.18 -18.68 11.38
C ASN A 42 5.86 -17.70 12.34
N THR A 43 5.73 -16.39 12.11
CA THR A 43 6.34 -15.36 12.95
C THR A 43 5.51 -15.14 14.21
N VAL A 44 4.20 -15.00 14.06
CA VAL A 44 3.29 -14.65 15.15
C VAL A 44 2.65 -15.87 15.80
N GLY A 45 3.01 -17.09 15.43
CA GLY A 45 2.52 -18.32 16.05
C GLY A 45 1.04 -18.57 15.79
N LEU A 46 0.65 -18.52 14.52
CA LEU A 46 -0.65 -18.97 14.04
C LEU A 46 -0.45 -20.14 13.06
N ASP A 47 -1.47 -20.98 12.91
CA ASP A 47 -1.52 -22.03 11.90
C ASP A 47 -2.92 -22.14 11.30
N TYR A 48 -3.08 -22.89 10.21
CA TYR A 48 -4.39 -23.19 9.63
C TYR A 48 -5.23 -23.96 10.64
N TYR A 49 -6.49 -23.56 10.80
CA TYR A 49 -7.37 -24.16 11.81
C TYR A 49 -7.70 -25.64 11.52
N ASN A 50 -7.89 -26.00 10.25
CA ASN A 50 -8.16 -27.37 9.83
C ASN A 50 -6.97 -27.97 9.06
N ALA A 51 -6.21 -28.84 9.71
CA ALA A 51 -5.06 -29.51 9.11
C ALA A 51 -5.44 -30.44 7.93
N ALA A 52 -6.65 -31.00 7.93
CA ALA A 52 -7.15 -31.93 6.92
C ALA A 52 -7.80 -31.25 5.71
N GLU A 53 -7.81 -29.92 5.66
CA GLU A 53 -8.33 -29.15 4.53
C GLU A 53 -7.57 -29.45 3.24
N SER A 54 -8.30 -29.54 2.12
CA SER A 54 -7.69 -29.75 0.80
C SER A 54 -6.82 -28.55 0.40
N TYR A 55 -5.85 -28.75 -0.49
CA TYR A 55 -5.02 -27.65 -0.99
C TYR A 55 -5.88 -26.54 -1.64
N ALA A 56 -6.90 -26.92 -2.41
CA ALA A 56 -7.78 -25.99 -3.09
C ALA A 56 -8.67 -25.19 -2.13
N ASP A 57 -9.11 -25.78 -1.02
CA ASP A 57 -9.90 -25.06 -0.02
C ASP A 57 -9.02 -24.11 0.80
N ARG A 58 -7.81 -24.56 1.15
CA ARG A 58 -6.84 -23.80 1.94
C ARG A 58 -6.30 -22.59 1.18
N PHE A 59 -6.05 -22.74 -0.12
CA PHE A 59 -5.43 -21.72 -0.94
C PHE A 59 -6.34 -21.29 -2.10
N PHE A 60 -6.34 -19.99 -2.39
CA PHE A 60 -7.03 -19.35 -3.52
C PHE A 60 -8.56 -19.35 -3.49
N SER A 61 -9.22 -20.43 -3.07
CA SER A 61 -10.67 -20.59 -3.28
C SER A 61 -11.54 -19.92 -2.22
N PHE A 62 -11.16 -20.04 -0.94
CA PHE A 62 -11.95 -19.54 0.19
C PHE A 62 -11.07 -18.74 1.15
N SER A 63 -11.70 -17.76 1.82
CA SER A 63 -11.10 -17.04 2.92
C SER A 63 -11.32 -17.79 4.24
N HIS A 64 -10.55 -17.45 5.27
CA HIS A 64 -10.62 -18.10 6.59
C HIS A 64 -10.72 -17.07 7.70
N SER A 65 -11.74 -17.19 8.55
CA SER A 65 -11.88 -16.36 9.73
C SER A 65 -11.12 -16.91 10.94
N ARG A 66 -10.85 -18.22 10.98
CA ARG A 66 -10.29 -18.93 12.13
C ARG A 66 -8.89 -19.45 11.85
N PHE A 67 -7.99 -19.21 12.80
CA PHE A 67 -6.61 -19.69 12.80
C PHE A 67 -6.31 -20.43 14.11
N ALA A 68 -5.59 -21.54 14.04
CA ALA A 68 -5.09 -22.21 15.23
C ALA A 68 -3.93 -21.42 15.86
N TYR A 69 -3.72 -21.58 17.16
CA TYR A 69 -2.51 -21.08 17.82
C TYR A 69 -1.37 -22.07 17.60
N GLY A 70 -0.19 -21.55 17.26
CA GLY A 70 1.07 -22.29 17.16
C GLY A 70 2.20 -21.60 17.91
N ASP A 71 3.40 -22.15 17.80
CA ASP A 71 4.60 -21.61 18.45
C ASP A 71 5.06 -20.30 17.81
N LEU A 72 5.48 -19.36 18.64
CA LEU A 72 6.02 -18.08 18.18
C LEU A 72 7.38 -18.26 17.52
N PHE A 73 7.65 -17.51 16.46
CA PHE A 73 8.96 -17.40 15.82
C PHE A 73 9.54 -18.71 15.26
N LEU A 74 8.69 -19.63 14.78
CA LEU A 74 9.13 -20.78 13.94
C LEU A 74 9.82 -20.32 12.65
N GLY A 75 9.49 -19.11 12.20
CA GLY A 75 10.24 -18.35 11.21
C GLY A 75 10.19 -16.87 11.56
N PHE A 76 10.90 -16.04 10.79
CA PHE A 76 10.90 -14.60 11.02
C PHE A 76 10.83 -13.82 9.72
N TYR A 77 9.70 -13.13 9.51
CA TYR A 77 9.50 -12.20 8.41
C TYR A 77 9.43 -10.77 8.96
N PRO A 78 10.50 -9.95 8.81
CA PRO A 78 10.53 -8.61 9.39
C PRO A 78 9.45 -7.72 8.78
N SER A 79 8.44 -7.38 9.58
CA SER A 79 7.37 -6.46 9.19
C SER A 79 6.77 -5.72 10.38
N SER A 80 6.37 -4.47 10.19
CA SER A 80 5.55 -3.72 11.16
C SER A 80 4.19 -4.38 11.43
N GLN A 81 3.72 -5.23 10.51
CA GLN A 81 2.50 -6.03 10.69
C GLN A 81 2.56 -6.94 11.92
N ILE A 82 3.75 -7.41 12.31
CA ILE A 82 3.93 -8.27 13.49
C ILE A 82 3.27 -7.63 14.72
N LEU A 83 3.49 -6.32 14.94
CA LEU A 83 2.94 -5.62 16.10
C LEU A 83 1.41 -5.55 16.06
N LEU A 84 0.83 -5.44 14.86
CA LEU A 84 -0.62 -5.33 14.68
C LEU A 84 -1.34 -6.68 14.77
N VAL A 85 -0.65 -7.79 14.52
CA VAL A 85 -1.21 -9.14 14.62
C VAL A 85 -0.94 -9.77 15.98
N LEU A 86 0.30 -9.65 16.49
CA LEU A 86 0.73 -10.30 17.72
C LEU A 86 -0.03 -9.76 18.94
N VAL A 87 -0.29 -8.45 19.01
CA VAL A 87 -1.03 -7.86 20.14
C VAL A 87 -2.46 -8.41 20.21
N PRO A 88 -3.28 -8.35 19.13
CA PRO A 88 -4.59 -9.02 19.12
C PRO A 88 -4.50 -10.51 19.39
N ARG A 89 -3.51 -11.23 18.85
CA ARG A 89 -3.34 -12.67 19.13
C ARG A 89 -3.15 -12.94 20.61
N LEU A 90 -2.27 -12.21 21.29
CA LEU A 90 -2.00 -12.40 22.72
C LEU A 90 -3.23 -12.07 23.58
N LEU A 91 -4.05 -11.10 23.15
CA LEU A 91 -5.29 -10.74 23.83
C LEU A 91 -6.46 -11.66 23.46
N ALA A 92 -6.40 -12.33 22.30
CA ALA A 92 -7.48 -13.19 21.80
C ALA A 92 -7.76 -14.37 22.72
N GLY A 93 -6.74 -14.88 23.44
CA GLY A 93 -6.94 -15.92 24.46
C GLY A 93 -7.92 -15.54 25.58
N LEU A 94 -8.16 -14.24 25.80
CA LEU A 94 -9.16 -13.74 26.76
C LEU A 94 -10.60 -13.74 26.20
N VAL A 95 -10.76 -13.83 24.88
CA VAL A 95 -12.06 -13.75 24.18
C VAL A 95 -12.44 -15.12 23.62
N HIS A 96 -11.51 -15.77 22.92
CA HIS A 96 -11.65 -17.08 22.28
C HIS A 96 -10.38 -17.90 22.50
N GLY A 97 -10.41 -18.79 23.50
CA GLY A 97 -9.25 -19.61 23.86
C GLY A 97 -8.90 -20.73 22.87
N SER A 98 -9.82 -21.11 21.97
CA SER A 98 -9.65 -22.26 21.08
C SER A 98 -9.12 -21.93 19.68
N TYR A 99 -9.24 -20.68 19.23
CA TYR A 99 -8.72 -20.21 17.95
C TYR A 99 -8.55 -18.69 17.95
N PHE A 100 -7.71 -18.18 17.07
CA PHE A 100 -7.60 -16.77 16.76
C PHE A 100 -8.61 -16.40 15.66
N ASP A 101 -9.45 -15.41 15.94
CA ASP A 101 -10.40 -14.86 14.97
C ASP A 101 -9.79 -13.64 14.27
N ILE A 102 -9.64 -13.70 12.94
CA ILE A 102 -9.02 -12.64 12.14
C ILE A 102 -9.79 -11.32 12.21
N ARG A 103 -11.07 -11.33 12.58
CA ARG A 103 -11.88 -10.11 12.74
C ARG A 103 -11.34 -9.20 13.85
N LEU A 104 -10.57 -9.75 14.81
CA LEU A 104 -9.84 -8.94 15.79
C LEU A 104 -8.76 -8.09 15.12
N LEU A 105 -8.06 -8.65 14.14
CA LEU A 105 -7.08 -7.90 13.33
C LEU A 105 -7.80 -6.86 12.46
N ALA A 106 -8.93 -7.24 11.84
CA ALA A 106 -9.73 -6.30 11.06
C ALA A 106 -10.21 -5.11 11.89
N ALA A 107 -10.55 -5.31 13.17
CA ALA A 107 -10.92 -4.23 14.08
C ALA A 107 -9.75 -3.28 14.35
N VAL A 108 -8.52 -3.79 14.49
CA VAL A 108 -7.33 -2.93 14.62
C VAL A 108 -7.14 -2.07 13.37
N TYR A 109 -7.20 -2.66 12.18
CA TYR A 109 -7.08 -1.91 10.93
C TYR A 109 -8.23 -0.91 10.74
N ALA A 110 -9.46 -1.27 11.12
CA ALA A 110 -10.62 -0.40 11.12
C ALA A 110 -10.39 0.85 11.97
N LEU A 111 -9.88 0.69 13.20
CA LEU A 111 -9.57 1.81 14.09
C LEU A 111 -8.50 2.73 13.49
N LEU A 112 -7.47 2.17 12.85
CA LEU A 112 -6.42 2.94 12.19
C LEU A 112 -6.95 3.70 10.97
N LEU A 113 -7.78 3.07 10.14
CA LEU A 113 -8.44 3.70 8.98
C LEU A 113 -9.38 4.82 9.45
N LEU A 114 -10.20 4.58 10.46
CA LEU A 114 -11.10 5.59 11.04
C LEU A 114 -10.32 6.78 11.61
N ALA A 115 -9.20 6.53 12.30
CA ALA A 115 -8.32 7.58 12.79
C ALA A 115 -7.73 8.42 11.64
N ALA A 116 -7.26 7.76 10.57
CA ALA A 116 -6.74 8.44 9.39
C ALA A 116 -7.80 9.30 8.70
N THR A 117 -8.98 8.73 8.46
CA THR A 117 -10.15 9.42 7.88
C THR A 117 -10.53 10.62 8.72
N TRP A 118 -10.69 10.45 10.03
CA TRP A 118 -11.03 11.54 10.95
C TRP A 118 -10.00 12.67 10.88
N MET A 119 -8.71 12.34 10.86
CA MET A 119 -7.64 13.33 10.77
C MET A 119 -7.64 14.08 9.42
N ILE A 120 -7.78 13.37 8.30
CA ILE A 120 -7.82 13.96 6.95
C ILE A 120 -9.02 14.89 6.81
N VAL A 121 -10.21 14.42 7.22
CA VAL A 121 -11.44 15.22 7.17
C VAL A 121 -11.34 16.44 8.08
N LYS A 122 -10.75 16.31 9.28
CA LYS A 122 -10.53 17.45 10.18
C LYS A 122 -9.60 18.50 9.58
N LEU A 123 -8.55 18.07 8.85
CA LEU A 123 -7.64 18.99 8.16
C LEU A 123 -8.37 19.77 7.06
N GLY A 124 -9.10 19.07 6.19
CA GLY A 124 -9.88 19.70 5.12
C GLY A 124 -11.04 20.56 5.63
N GLY A 125 -11.73 20.08 6.67
CA GLY A 125 -12.89 20.72 7.30
C GLY A 125 -12.56 21.97 8.13
N SER A 126 -11.28 22.18 8.47
CA SER A 126 -10.83 23.35 9.25
C SER A 126 -11.14 24.69 8.61
N ARG A 127 -11.32 24.73 7.28
CA ARG A 127 -11.62 25.95 6.51
C ARG A 127 -13.09 26.05 6.10
N SER A 128 -13.76 24.91 5.90
CA SER A 128 -15.15 24.85 5.46
C SER A 128 -15.76 23.50 5.82
N TYR A 129 -16.92 23.52 6.48
CA TYR A 129 -17.67 22.32 6.84
C TYR A 129 -18.02 21.47 5.61
N ILE A 130 -18.43 22.12 4.51
CA ILE A 130 -18.78 21.45 3.24
C ILE A 130 -17.55 20.78 2.63
N THR A 131 -16.39 21.46 2.65
CA THR A 131 -15.14 20.87 2.15
C THR A 131 -14.75 19.63 2.97
N GLY A 132 -14.94 19.68 4.30
CA GLY A 132 -14.77 18.51 5.17
C GLY A 132 -15.69 17.35 4.79
N LEU A 133 -17.00 17.61 4.61
CA LEU A 133 -17.97 16.58 4.23
C LEU A 133 -17.66 15.96 2.87
N LEU A 134 -17.35 16.77 1.86
CA LEU A 134 -17.06 16.28 0.51
C LEU A 134 -15.76 15.47 0.49
N LEU A 135 -14.70 15.96 1.16
CA LEU A 135 -13.46 15.20 1.31
C LEU A 135 -13.71 13.87 2.04
N GLY A 136 -14.55 13.90 3.08
CA GLY A 136 -14.97 12.71 3.80
C GLY A 136 -15.74 11.72 2.93
N ALA A 137 -16.67 12.20 2.10
CA ALA A 137 -17.37 11.36 1.13
C ALA A 137 -16.40 10.71 0.14
N GLY A 138 -15.40 11.46 -0.36
CA GLY A 138 -14.32 10.92 -1.18
C GLY A 138 -13.54 9.81 -0.48
N MET A 139 -13.18 10.02 0.80
CA MET A 139 -12.53 8.98 1.62
C MET A 139 -13.39 7.73 1.77
N LEU A 140 -14.69 7.87 2.05
CA LEU A 140 -15.62 6.74 2.19
C LEU A 140 -15.77 5.97 0.87
N ILE A 141 -15.98 6.66 -0.26
CA ILE A 141 -16.15 6.00 -1.56
C ILE A 141 -14.89 5.22 -1.96
N VAL A 142 -13.71 5.79 -1.69
CA VAL A 142 -12.43 5.24 -2.17
C VAL A 142 -11.86 4.18 -1.23
N PHE A 143 -11.63 4.52 0.04
CA PHE A 143 -10.87 3.68 0.98
C PHE A 143 -11.75 2.74 1.82
N TYR A 144 -13.08 2.87 1.74
CA TYR A 144 -14.02 1.92 2.34
C TYR A 144 -14.62 0.99 1.28
N ASP A 145 -14.15 1.06 0.04
CA ASP A 145 -14.47 0.09 -1.00
C ASP A 145 -14.04 -1.32 -0.56
N ILE A 146 -14.88 -2.31 -0.84
CA ILE A 146 -14.62 -3.71 -0.44
C ILE A 146 -13.35 -4.29 -1.05
N GLY A 147 -12.89 -3.76 -2.19
CA GLY A 147 -11.59 -4.10 -2.77
C GLY A 147 -10.43 -3.86 -1.82
N TYR A 148 -10.51 -2.83 -0.97
CA TYR A 148 -9.54 -2.58 0.11
C TYR A 148 -9.93 -3.29 1.41
N LEU A 149 -11.18 -3.16 1.84
CA LEU A 149 -11.60 -3.61 3.17
C LEU A 149 -11.54 -5.13 3.33
N ALA A 150 -11.75 -5.91 2.27
CA ALA A 150 -11.65 -7.38 2.34
C ALA A 150 -10.28 -7.84 2.86
N TYR A 151 -9.19 -7.11 2.53
CA TYR A 151 -7.86 -7.42 3.03
C TYR A 151 -7.73 -7.29 4.57
N PHE A 152 -8.63 -6.57 5.25
CA PHE A 152 -8.53 -6.43 6.71
C PHE A 152 -8.78 -7.76 7.43
N ASN A 153 -9.58 -8.63 6.84
CA ASN A 153 -9.80 -10.01 7.26
C ASN A 153 -8.83 -10.97 6.53
N SER A 154 -7.54 -10.61 6.49
CA SER A 154 -6.48 -11.43 5.91
C SER A 154 -5.14 -11.17 6.60
N LEU A 155 -4.16 -12.05 6.40
CA LEU A 155 -2.79 -11.87 6.92
C LEU A 155 -1.84 -11.22 5.90
N PHE A 156 -2.37 -10.63 4.83
CA PHE A 156 -1.61 -9.81 3.89
C PHE A 156 -1.05 -8.53 4.55
N GLY A 157 0.08 -8.02 4.04
CA GLY A 157 0.75 -6.79 4.54
C GLY A 157 0.19 -5.50 3.94
N GLU A 158 -0.75 -5.63 3.01
CA GLU A 158 -1.45 -4.62 2.23
C GLU A 158 -2.22 -3.65 3.15
N PRO A 159 -3.06 -4.10 4.11
CA PRO A 159 -3.74 -3.22 5.06
C PRO A 159 -2.79 -2.31 5.83
N VAL A 160 -1.66 -2.84 6.31
CA VAL A 160 -0.66 -2.07 7.07
C VAL A 160 -0.09 -0.96 6.23
N SER A 161 0.23 -1.26 4.97
CA SER A 161 0.75 -0.28 4.02
C SER A 161 -0.28 0.82 3.78
N MET A 162 -1.56 0.48 3.55
CA MET A 162 -2.63 1.45 3.33
C MET A 162 -2.85 2.37 4.53
N VAL A 163 -3.12 1.81 5.71
CA VAL A 163 -3.47 2.64 6.89
C VAL A 163 -2.27 3.49 7.33
N SER A 164 -1.04 2.95 7.23
CA SER A 164 0.17 3.70 7.57
C SER A 164 0.45 4.82 6.56
N MET A 165 0.19 4.60 5.27
CA MET A 165 0.29 5.63 4.24
C MET A 165 -0.67 6.79 4.52
N LEU A 166 -1.96 6.49 4.75
CA LEU A 166 -2.97 7.51 5.07
C LEU A 166 -2.61 8.29 6.35
N LEU A 167 -2.22 7.59 7.42
CA LEU A 167 -1.80 8.21 8.68
C LEU A 167 -0.55 9.07 8.53
N THR A 168 0.44 8.60 7.78
CA THR A 168 1.69 9.33 7.52
C THR A 168 1.40 10.68 6.88
N PHE A 169 0.58 10.71 5.84
CA PHE A 169 0.21 11.95 5.17
C PHE A 169 -0.68 12.84 6.02
N ALA A 170 -1.66 12.27 6.73
CA ALA A 170 -2.50 13.03 7.66
C ALA A 170 -1.67 13.72 8.76
N LEU A 171 -0.73 13.00 9.36
CA LEU A 171 0.16 13.52 10.42
C LEU A 171 1.16 14.53 9.86
N GLY A 172 1.79 14.24 8.72
CA GLY A 172 2.77 15.13 8.08
C GLY A 172 2.14 16.45 7.66
N LEU A 173 0.99 16.43 6.98
CA LEU A 173 0.26 17.62 6.57
C LEU A 173 -0.26 18.41 7.77
N ARG A 174 -0.68 17.73 8.85
CA ARG A 174 -1.04 18.38 10.11
C ARG A 174 0.14 19.13 10.73
N LEU A 175 1.33 18.54 10.74
CA LEU A 175 2.53 19.19 11.27
C LEU A 175 2.92 20.40 10.41
N ALA A 176 2.90 20.26 9.09
CA ALA A 176 3.16 21.37 8.17
C ALA A 176 2.16 22.51 8.35
N GLY A 177 0.90 22.23 8.69
CA GLY A 177 -0.13 23.24 8.92
C GLY A 177 -0.04 24.00 10.25
N GLN A 178 0.82 23.59 11.19
CA GLN A 178 0.91 24.20 12.53
C GLN A 178 1.94 25.34 12.56
N GLU A 179 1.62 26.44 13.27
CA GLU A 179 2.60 27.52 13.54
C GLU A 179 3.75 27.05 14.43
N ARG A 180 3.41 26.28 15.47
CA ARG A 180 4.38 25.69 16.40
C ARG A 180 4.11 24.19 16.53
N PRO A 181 4.64 23.36 15.60
CA PRO A 181 4.43 21.93 15.66
C PRO A 181 5.08 21.32 16.90
N THR A 182 4.44 20.28 17.44
CA THR A 182 4.83 19.67 18.73
C THR A 182 5.68 18.43 18.55
N THR A 183 6.61 18.17 19.48
CA THR A 183 7.43 16.94 19.48
C THR A 183 6.58 15.68 19.53
N LYS A 184 5.47 15.69 20.27
CA LYS A 184 4.50 14.58 20.29
C LYS A 184 3.94 14.29 18.90
N GLY A 185 3.55 15.33 18.16
CA GLY A 185 3.08 15.18 16.78
C GLY A 185 4.17 14.64 15.85
N LEU A 186 5.42 15.10 16.01
CA LEU A 186 6.56 14.61 15.25
C LEU A 186 6.84 13.13 15.52
N THR A 187 6.77 12.70 16.79
CA THR A 187 6.93 11.29 17.16
C THR A 187 5.83 10.42 16.56
N LEU A 188 4.58 10.87 16.58
CA LEU A 188 3.49 10.13 15.92
C LEU A 188 3.71 10.02 14.40
N PHE A 189 4.14 11.10 13.75
CA PHE A 189 4.50 11.08 12.33
C PHE A 189 5.64 10.09 12.05
N PHE A 190 6.69 10.09 12.88
CA PHE A 190 7.78 9.12 12.79
C PHE A 190 7.32 7.67 12.94
N ILE A 191 6.45 7.39 13.91
CA ILE A 191 5.88 6.04 14.08
C ILE A 191 5.11 5.64 12.82
N ALA A 192 4.27 6.51 12.26
CA ALA A 192 3.53 6.21 11.03
C ALA A 192 4.46 5.92 9.84
N VAL A 193 5.54 6.71 9.69
CA VAL A 193 6.58 6.48 8.67
C VAL A 193 7.26 5.13 8.87
N LEU A 194 7.66 4.78 10.10
CA LEU A 194 8.27 3.48 10.39
C LEU A 194 7.33 2.32 10.04
N PHE A 195 6.05 2.43 10.37
CA PHE A 195 5.08 1.40 10.04
C PHE A 195 4.91 1.22 8.52
N LEU A 196 4.93 2.32 7.75
CA LEU A 196 4.88 2.28 6.28
C LEU A 196 6.14 1.68 5.67
N VAL A 197 7.33 2.14 6.09
CA VAL A 197 8.62 1.68 5.57
C VAL A 197 8.85 0.21 5.88
N CYS A 198 8.44 -0.23 7.07
CA CYS A 198 8.61 -1.61 7.53
C CYS A 198 7.42 -2.52 7.20
N SER A 199 6.38 -2.08 6.48
CA SER A 199 5.24 -2.98 6.20
C SER A 199 5.59 -4.06 5.19
N LYS A 200 6.42 -3.72 4.20
CA LYS A 200 6.99 -4.63 3.18
C LYS A 200 8.42 -4.22 2.84
N ILE A 201 9.26 -5.18 2.49
CA ILE A 201 10.65 -4.92 2.03
C ILE A 201 10.67 -3.97 0.82
N GLN A 202 9.69 -4.08 -0.08
CA GLN A 202 9.53 -3.21 -1.26
C GLN A 202 9.33 -1.72 -0.89
N ASN A 203 8.87 -1.43 0.33
CA ASN A 203 8.66 -0.05 0.80
C ASN A 203 9.91 0.56 1.43
N ALA A 204 10.98 -0.21 1.65
CA ALA A 204 12.20 0.28 2.30
C ALA A 204 12.78 1.55 1.65
N PRO A 205 12.86 1.69 0.30
CA PRO A 205 13.38 2.90 -0.33
C PRO A 205 12.59 4.19 -0.01
N VAL A 206 11.30 4.07 0.29
CA VAL A 206 10.44 5.21 0.65
C VAL A 206 10.94 5.92 1.92
N GLY A 207 11.59 5.18 2.83
CA GLY A 207 12.11 5.77 4.06
C GLY A 207 13.29 6.73 3.83
N LEU A 208 14.09 6.53 2.78
CA LEU A 208 15.13 7.50 2.41
C LEU A 208 14.53 8.85 2.03
N ALA A 209 13.41 8.84 1.30
CA ALA A 209 12.70 10.06 0.95
C ALA A 209 12.06 10.75 2.18
N PHE A 210 11.50 9.98 3.11
CA PHE A 210 11.01 10.54 4.37
C PHE A 210 12.13 11.05 5.28
N SER A 211 13.35 10.49 5.20
CA SER A 211 14.51 11.04 5.90
C SER A 211 14.76 12.49 5.48
N LEU A 212 14.67 12.79 4.18
CA LEU A 212 14.77 14.17 3.67
C LEU A 212 13.62 15.06 4.17
N ILE A 213 12.40 14.53 4.28
CA ILE A 213 11.27 15.26 4.88
C ILE A 213 11.53 15.58 6.36
N PHE A 214 12.11 14.66 7.13
CA PHE A 214 12.48 14.95 8.52
C PHE A 214 13.55 16.03 8.62
N LEU A 215 14.58 16.00 7.76
CA LEU A 215 15.56 17.08 7.67
C LEU A 215 14.89 18.40 7.32
N ARG A 216 13.93 18.36 6.39
CA ARG A 216 13.17 19.54 6.00
C ARG A 216 12.34 20.11 7.14
N LEU A 217 11.69 19.26 7.93
CA LEU A 217 10.91 19.66 9.10
C LEU A 217 11.76 20.36 10.18
N MET A 218 13.08 20.15 10.22
CA MET A 218 13.99 20.89 11.12
C MET A 218 13.94 22.41 10.90
N THR A 219 13.57 22.85 9.70
CA THR A 219 13.47 24.28 9.36
C THR A 219 12.27 24.97 10.00
N LEU A 220 11.29 24.21 10.53
CA LEU A 220 10.15 24.75 11.26
C LEU A 220 10.51 25.11 12.70
N ASN A 221 9.82 26.11 13.24
CA ASN A 221 9.93 26.55 14.63
C ASN A 221 9.01 25.74 15.54
N GLY A 222 9.35 24.45 15.73
CA GLY A 222 8.62 23.57 16.65
C GLY A 222 8.99 23.76 18.12
N THR A 223 8.19 23.16 19.00
CA THR A 223 8.35 23.28 20.46
C THR A 223 9.53 22.46 21.00
N GLY A 224 10.19 22.92 22.07
CA GLY A 224 11.21 22.15 22.80
C GLY A 224 12.38 21.72 21.92
N ASN A 225 12.79 20.45 22.01
CA ASN A 225 13.93 19.90 21.25
C ASN A 225 13.62 19.53 19.79
N TRP A 226 12.65 20.20 19.15
CA TRP A 226 12.12 19.88 17.81
C TRP A 226 13.20 19.56 16.77
N ARG A 227 14.14 20.49 16.56
CA ARG A 227 15.18 20.35 15.52
C ARG A 227 16.07 19.13 15.75
N LYS A 228 16.48 18.89 17.00
CA LYS A 228 17.30 17.73 17.38
C LYS A 228 16.52 16.42 17.18
N LEU A 229 15.23 16.42 17.52
CA LEU A 229 14.37 15.24 17.37
C LEU A 229 14.11 14.91 15.90
N ALA A 230 13.83 15.91 15.07
CA ALA A 230 13.67 15.74 13.62
C ALA A 230 14.95 15.18 12.97
N MET A 231 16.13 15.67 13.34
CA MET A 231 17.41 15.12 12.87
C MET A 231 17.60 13.65 13.29
N ARG A 232 17.30 13.30 14.55
CA ARG A 232 17.39 11.92 15.02
C ARG A 232 16.44 10.99 14.25
N PHE A 233 15.22 11.44 13.99
CA PHE A 233 14.27 10.67 13.19
C PHE A 233 14.71 10.56 11.72
N ALA A 234 15.29 11.59 11.12
CA ALA A 234 15.86 11.49 9.78
C ALA A 234 16.93 10.38 9.69
N VAL A 235 17.88 10.38 10.65
CA VAL A 235 18.92 9.34 10.73
C VAL A 235 18.31 7.97 10.99
N ALA A 236 17.39 7.85 11.94
CA ALA A 236 16.76 6.59 12.28
C ALA A 236 15.98 5.98 11.11
N VAL A 237 15.16 6.76 10.38
CA VAL A 237 14.43 6.25 9.21
C VAL A 237 15.40 5.84 8.10
N CYS A 238 16.47 6.60 7.87
CA CYS A 238 17.50 6.24 6.89
C CYS A 238 18.15 4.89 7.24
N LEU A 239 18.58 4.72 8.49
CA LEU A 239 19.17 3.46 8.97
C LEU A 239 18.19 2.29 8.86
N VAL A 240 16.95 2.47 9.30
CA VAL A 240 15.91 1.42 9.19
C VAL A 240 15.68 1.03 7.72
N SER A 241 15.67 1.99 6.80
CA SER A 241 15.51 1.73 5.36
C SER A 241 16.63 0.84 4.82
N VAL A 242 17.88 1.16 5.18
CA VAL A 242 19.05 0.37 4.78
C VAL A 242 19.01 -1.02 5.43
N ILE A 243 18.70 -1.11 6.72
CA ILE A 243 18.62 -2.39 7.44
C ILE A 243 17.55 -3.29 6.83
N MET A 244 16.36 -2.78 6.54
CA MET A 244 15.27 -3.55 5.91
C MET A 244 15.69 -4.16 4.56
N TYR A 245 16.48 -3.43 3.77
CA TYR A 245 16.98 -3.94 2.49
C TYR A 245 18.09 -5.00 2.65
N VAL A 246 19.02 -4.77 3.57
CA VAL A 246 20.15 -5.68 3.82
C VAL A 246 19.70 -6.97 4.52
N ALA A 247 18.77 -6.86 5.46
CA ALA A 247 18.23 -7.97 6.25
C ALA A 247 17.10 -8.75 5.53
N ALA A 248 16.83 -8.44 4.26
CA ALA A 248 15.86 -9.18 3.46
C ALA A 248 16.26 -10.68 3.39
N PRO A 249 15.34 -11.62 3.71
CA PRO A 249 15.62 -13.05 3.69
C PRO A 249 16.17 -13.53 2.34
N LYS A 250 17.17 -14.43 2.39
CA LYS A 250 17.81 -14.95 1.18
C LYS A 250 16.83 -15.71 0.29
N GLU A 251 15.94 -16.52 0.86
CA GLU A 251 14.96 -17.27 0.04
C GLU A 251 14.03 -16.32 -0.71
N LEU A 252 13.58 -15.24 -0.08
CA LEU A 252 12.76 -14.23 -0.75
C LEU A 252 13.54 -13.56 -1.89
N LYS A 253 14.83 -13.26 -1.68
CA LYS A 253 15.69 -12.72 -2.75
C LYS A 253 15.80 -13.68 -3.92
N HIS A 254 15.93 -14.98 -3.68
CA HIS A 254 16.02 -16.00 -4.74
C HIS A 254 14.71 -16.10 -5.52
N ILE A 255 13.58 -16.22 -4.82
CA ILE A 255 12.24 -16.28 -5.42
C ILE A 255 12.02 -15.06 -6.34
N ASN A 256 12.27 -13.87 -5.81
CA ASN A 256 12.08 -12.60 -6.50
C ASN A 256 12.99 -12.46 -7.72
N LEU A 257 14.26 -12.85 -7.59
CA LEU A 257 15.23 -12.77 -8.69
C LEU A 257 14.86 -13.74 -9.83
N TYR A 258 14.43 -14.96 -9.49
CA TYR A 258 13.94 -15.92 -10.48
C TYR A 258 12.76 -15.35 -11.26
N GLN A 259 11.74 -14.82 -10.56
CA GLN A 259 10.56 -14.25 -11.21
C GLN A 259 10.93 -13.04 -12.08
N THR A 260 11.84 -12.20 -11.60
CA THR A 260 12.31 -11.01 -12.33
C THR A 260 12.98 -11.37 -13.66
N VAL A 261 13.86 -12.38 -13.66
CA VAL A 261 14.59 -12.76 -14.87
C VAL A 261 13.73 -13.63 -15.79
N PHE A 262 13.21 -14.75 -15.29
CA PHE A 262 12.55 -15.76 -16.12
C PHE A 262 11.11 -15.38 -16.48
N PHE A 263 10.37 -14.81 -15.53
CA PHE A 263 8.97 -14.40 -15.73
C PHE A 263 8.81 -12.92 -16.08
N GLY A 264 9.88 -12.14 -15.99
CA GLY A 264 9.96 -10.72 -16.36
C GLY A 264 10.75 -10.51 -17.66
N ILE A 265 12.09 -10.46 -17.56
CA ILE A 265 12.98 -10.11 -18.67
C ILE A 265 12.86 -11.08 -19.85
N LEU A 266 12.95 -12.38 -19.59
CA LEU A 266 12.97 -13.40 -20.65
C LEU A 266 11.56 -13.75 -21.16
N ASN A 267 10.53 -13.40 -20.40
CA ASN A 267 9.15 -13.66 -20.76
C ASN A 267 8.75 -12.84 -21.97
N GLU A 268 8.33 -13.53 -23.04
CA GLU A 268 8.04 -12.92 -24.35
C GLU A 268 9.22 -12.09 -24.91
N SER A 269 10.46 -12.47 -24.57
CA SER A 269 11.63 -11.82 -25.17
C SER A 269 11.79 -12.21 -26.65
N PRO A 270 12.07 -11.25 -27.55
CA PRO A 270 12.39 -11.55 -28.94
C PRO A 270 13.76 -12.23 -29.12
N ASP A 271 14.68 -12.11 -28.16
CA ASP A 271 15.99 -12.77 -28.16
C ASP A 271 16.38 -13.25 -26.76
N VAL A 272 15.76 -14.35 -26.32
CA VAL A 272 16.00 -14.97 -25.00
C VAL A 272 17.49 -15.28 -24.78
N ARG A 273 18.19 -15.80 -25.79
CA ARG A 273 19.61 -16.17 -25.68
C ARG A 273 20.51 -14.93 -25.58
N GLY A 274 20.20 -13.87 -26.33
CA GLY A 274 20.87 -12.58 -26.22
C GLY A 274 20.73 -11.97 -24.83
N ASP A 275 19.51 -11.95 -24.30
CA ASP A 275 19.24 -11.44 -22.95
C ASP A 275 19.99 -12.23 -21.87
N LEU A 276 20.02 -13.56 -21.98
CA LEU A 276 20.82 -14.41 -21.09
C LEU A 276 22.30 -14.06 -21.15
N ARG A 277 22.88 -13.93 -22.36
CA ARG A 277 24.30 -13.56 -22.53
C ARG A 277 24.62 -12.21 -21.90
N GLU A 278 23.77 -11.21 -22.09
CA GLU A 278 23.99 -9.88 -21.51
C GLU A 278 23.90 -9.88 -19.99
N LEU A 279 23.00 -10.68 -19.42
CA LEU A 279 22.90 -10.90 -17.97
C LEU A 279 24.03 -11.78 -17.41
N GLY A 280 24.93 -12.31 -18.26
CA GLY A 280 26.03 -13.19 -17.84
C GLY A 280 25.58 -14.62 -17.50
N LEU A 281 24.41 -15.02 -17.99
CA LEU A 281 23.76 -16.30 -17.69
C LEU A 281 23.97 -17.33 -18.81
N PRO A 282 24.08 -18.64 -18.47
CA PRO A 282 24.18 -19.70 -19.47
C PRO A 282 22.94 -19.80 -20.37
N GLU A 283 23.13 -19.95 -21.69
CA GLU A 283 22.04 -20.04 -22.67
C GLU A 283 21.10 -21.24 -22.43
N LYS A 284 21.59 -22.32 -21.80
CA LYS A 284 20.77 -23.49 -21.44
C LYS A 284 19.58 -23.14 -20.52
N LEU A 285 19.60 -22.00 -19.85
CA LEU A 285 18.50 -21.52 -19.01
C LEU A 285 17.32 -20.96 -19.82
N GLU A 286 17.42 -20.88 -21.16
CA GLU A 286 16.33 -20.43 -22.04
C GLU A 286 15.04 -21.24 -21.85
N VAL A 287 15.16 -22.50 -21.44
CA VAL A 287 14.02 -23.41 -21.18
C VAL A 287 13.14 -22.96 -20.01
N LEU A 288 13.61 -21.99 -19.22
CA LEU A 288 12.87 -21.39 -18.11
C LEU A 288 12.20 -20.06 -18.49
N ALA A 289 12.42 -19.55 -19.70
CA ALA A 289 11.78 -18.31 -20.15
C ALA A 289 10.25 -18.43 -20.06
N GLY A 290 9.61 -17.46 -19.41
CA GLY A 290 8.17 -17.43 -19.21
C GLY A 290 7.65 -18.32 -18.06
N THR A 291 8.52 -18.98 -17.29
CA THR A 291 8.11 -19.74 -16.10
C THR A 291 8.18 -18.90 -14.83
N ASN A 292 7.23 -19.10 -13.90
CA ASN A 292 7.26 -18.48 -12.57
C ASN A 292 7.82 -19.46 -11.50
N TYR A 293 8.22 -18.92 -10.34
CA TYR A 293 8.90 -19.71 -9.32
C TYR A 293 8.04 -20.85 -8.73
N PHE A 294 6.71 -20.68 -8.70
CA PHE A 294 5.78 -21.64 -8.11
C PHE A 294 5.14 -22.58 -9.16
N GLN A 295 5.58 -22.48 -10.42
CA GLN A 295 5.07 -23.32 -11.50
C GLN A 295 5.64 -24.74 -11.40
N THR A 296 4.77 -25.73 -11.54
CA THR A 296 5.16 -27.14 -11.58
C THR A 296 5.51 -27.59 -13.00
N GLY A 297 6.33 -28.63 -13.12
CA GLY A 297 6.67 -29.23 -14.42
C GLY A 297 7.60 -28.40 -15.30
N THR A 298 8.39 -27.49 -14.71
CA THR A 298 9.44 -26.76 -15.44
C THR A 298 10.58 -27.69 -15.85
N ALA A 299 11.26 -27.37 -16.96
CA ALA A 299 12.34 -28.18 -17.50
C ALA A 299 13.54 -28.31 -16.53
N ILE A 300 13.83 -27.24 -15.79
CA ILE A 300 14.74 -27.23 -14.64
C ILE A 300 13.89 -26.84 -13.43
N LYS A 301 13.94 -27.64 -12.37
CA LYS A 301 13.18 -27.33 -11.15
C LYS A 301 13.82 -26.15 -10.42
N GLN A 302 13.00 -25.36 -9.72
CA GLN A 302 13.45 -24.15 -9.04
C GLN A 302 14.35 -24.44 -7.84
N ASP A 303 14.28 -25.66 -7.29
CA ASP A 303 15.15 -26.19 -6.23
C ASP A 303 16.34 -27.00 -6.78
N ASP A 304 16.56 -27.02 -8.10
CA ASP A 304 17.68 -27.72 -8.70
C ASP A 304 19.02 -27.10 -8.26
N PRO A 305 19.97 -27.88 -7.72
CA PRO A 305 21.26 -27.36 -7.25
C PRO A 305 22.08 -26.63 -8.33
N SER A 306 21.88 -26.96 -9.61
CA SER A 306 22.59 -26.30 -10.72
C SER A 306 22.27 -24.80 -10.80
N LEU A 307 21.06 -24.38 -10.42
CA LEU A 307 20.64 -22.98 -10.45
C LEU A 307 21.45 -22.10 -9.50
N GLN A 308 22.07 -22.66 -8.46
CA GLN A 308 22.94 -21.87 -7.59
C GLN A 308 24.12 -21.28 -8.39
N ALA A 309 24.90 -22.16 -9.03
CA ALA A 309 26.10 -21.76 -9.77
C ALA A 309 25.78 -21.14 -11.15
N ASP A 310 24.68 -21.56 -11.78
CA ASP A 310 24.30 -21.10 -13.12
C ASP A 310 23.49 -19.79 -13.10
N PHE A 311 22.83 -19.47 -11.99
CA PHE A 311 21.92 -18.33 -11.90
C PHE A 311 22.14 -17.46 -10.65
N TYR A 312 21.87 -17.98 -9.45
CA TYR A 312 21.82 -17.17 -8.23
C TYR A 312 23.15 -16.52 -7.84
N ASP A 313 24.29 -17.14 -8.17
CA ASP A 313 25.63 -16.59 -7.92
C ASP A 313 26.09 -15.59 -9.00
N ARG A 314 25.37 -15.50 -10.14
CA ARG A 314 25.82 -14.75 -11.32
C ARG A 314 25.08 -13.45 -11.58
N VAL A 315 23.82 -13.35 -11.15
CA VAL A 315 22.97 -12.19 -11.42
C VAL A 315 22.37 -11.65 -10.12
N SER A 316 22.13 -10.35 -10.08
CA SER A 316 21.49 -9.68 -8.96
C SER A 316 20.45 -8.65 -9.45
N HIS A 317 19.63 -8.15 -8.52
CA HIS A 317 18.67 -7.07 -8.82
C HIS A 317 19.36 -5.78 -9.30
N LYS A 318 20.65 -5.58 -8.97
CA LYS A 318 21.45 -4.47 -9.51
C LYS A 318 21.68 -4.67 -11.01
N ASP A 319 21.99 -5.89 -11.44
CA ASP A 319 22.25 -6.21 -12.84
C ASP A 319 20.97 -6.10 -13.67
N VAL A 320 19.83 -6.55 -13.10
CA VAL A 320 18.49 -6.31 -13.66
C VAL A 320 18.22 -4.82 -13.88
N LEU A 321 18.52 -3.97 -12.87
CA LEU A 321 18.36 -2.53 -13.01
C LEU A 321 19.22 -1.97 -14.16
N PHE A 322 20.48 -2.38 -14.24
CA PHE A 322 21.37 -1.94 -15.33
C PHE A 322 20.94 -2.47 -16.70
N TYR A 323 20.40 -3.69 -16.77
CA TYR A 323 19.81 -4.24 -17.98
C TYR A 323 18.67 -3.34 -18.48
N TYR A 324 17.71 -2.96 -17.62
CA TYR A 324 16.62 -2.07 -18.03
C TYR A 324 17.08 -0.65 -18.40
N ILE A 325 18.16 -0.14 -17.78
CA ILE A 325 18.75 1.15 -18.17
C ILE A 325 19.32 1.09 -19.60
N LYS A 326 19.95 -0.03 -19.97
CA LYS A 326 20.46 -0.26 -21.33
C LYS A 326 19.34 -0.57 -22.33
N HIS A 327 18.24 -1.15 -21.85
CA HIS A 327 17.09 -1.58 -22.65
C HIS A 327 15.79 -0.89 -22.23
N PRO A 328 15.67 0.44 -22.43
CA PRO A 328 14.49 1.18 -21.98
C PRO A 328 13.19 0.73 -22.64
N SER A 329 13.24 0.19 -23.87
CA SER A 329 12.07 -0.41 -24.53
C SER A 329 11.51 -1.60 -23.75
N ARG A 330 12.39 -2.47 -23.22
CA ARG A 330 12.01 -3.64 -22.40
C ARG A 330 11.35 -3.20 -21.09
N LEU A 331 11.87 -2.14 -20.46
CA LEU A 331 11.24 -1.55 -19.28
C LEU A 331 9.85 -1.00 -19.61
N VAL A 332 9.70 -0.31 -20.74
CA VAL A 332 8.41 0.23 -21.20
C VAL A 332 7.39 -0.88 -21.41
N ASP A 333 7.79 -2.06 -21.92
CA ASP A 333 6.88 -3.20 -22.05
C ASP A 333 6.44 -3.76 -20.69
N GLY A 334 7.36 -3.87 -19.73
CA GLY A 334 7.02 -4.19 -18.34
C GLY A 334 6.07 -3.15 -17.72
N MET A 335 6.29 -1.86 -18.01
CA MET A 335 5.41 -0.77 -17.57
C MET A 335 4.02 -0.87 -18.23
N LYS A 336 3.90 -1.23 -19.51
CA LYS A 336 2.60 -1.46 -20.16
C LYS A 336 1.85 -2.58 -19.48
N PHE A 337 2.53 -3.70 -19.19
CA PHE A 337 1.95 -4.81 -18.47
C PHE A 337 1.49 -4.42 -17.06
N ALA A 338 2.31 -3.67 -16.32
CA ALA A 338 1.94 -3.14 -15.01
C ALA A 338 0.73 -2.20 -15.12
N ALA A 339 0.69 -1.30 -16.12
CA ALA A 339 -0.43 -0.38 -16.34
C ALA A 339 -1.74 -1.12 -16.63
N LEU A 340 -1.69 -2.20 -17.41
CA LEU A 340 -2.83 -3.08 -17.68
C LEU A 340 -3.45 -3.67 -16.40
N ASN A 341 -2.62 -3.93 -15.39
CA ASN A 341 -3.04 -4.51 -14.11
C ASN A 341 -3.18 -3.45 -12.99
N SER A 342 -2.89 -2.19 -13.28
CA SER A 342 -2.71 -1.16 -12.26
C SER A 342 -4.01 -0.63 -11.65
N MET A 343 -5.15 -0.87 -12.30
CA MET A 343 -6.46 -0.42 -11.84
C MET A 343 -7.22 -1.47 -11.01
N ASP A 344 -6.66 -2.69 -10.89
CA ASP A 344 -7.23 -3.74 -10.05
C ASP A 344 -6.81 -3.54 -8.59
N LEU A 345 -7.80 -3.25 -7.72
CA LEU A 345 -7.57 -3.05 -6.28
C LEU A 345 -7.39 -4.35 -5.49
N ARG A 346 -7.75 -5.48 -6.08
CA ARG A 346 -7.74 -6.79 -5.43
C ARG A 346 -7.41 -7.89 -6.44
N PRO A 347 -6.98 -9.08 -5.96
CA PRO A 347 -6.65 -10.19 -6.81
C PRO A 347 -7.96 -10.90 -7.14
N TYR A 348 -8.41 -10.82 -8.39
CA TYR A 348 -9.70 -11.39 -8.82
C TYR A 348 -9.73 -12.93 -8.83
N TYR A 349 -8.59 -13.57 -8.60
CA TYR A 349 -8.46 -15.02 -8.51
C TYR A 349 -8.51 -15.54 -7.06
N LEU A 350 -8.59 -14.66 -6.05
CA LEU A 350 -8.66 -15.02 -4.62
C LEU A 350 -10.08 -14.83 -4.08
N GLY A 351 -10.70 -15.92 -3.63
CA GLY A 351 -12.04 -15.90 -3.05
C GLY A 351 -12.15 -15.03 -1.81
N ASN A 352 -13.33 -14.46 -1.59
CA ASN A 352 -13.59 -13.59 -0.44
C ASN A 352 -14.43 -14.23 0.66
N TYR A 353 -15.12 -15.33 0.37
CA TYR A 353 -16.04 -15.97 1.30
C TYR A 353 -15.42 -17.23 1.93
N GLU A 354 -15.86 -17.56 3.14
CA GLU A 354 -15.59 -18.87 3.72
C GLU A 354 -16.38 -19.96 2.98
N LYS A 355 -15.84 -21.19 3.00
CA LYS A 355 -16.52 -22.35 2.42
C LYS A 355 -17.92 -22.59 3.02
N SER A 356 -18.09 -22.30 4.30
CA SER A 356 -19.37 -22.44 5.02
C SER A 356 -20.48 -21.51 4.52
N GLU A 357 -20.13 -20.43 3.80
CA GLU A 357 -21.11 -19.51 3.22
C GLU A 357 -21.81 -20.07 1.97
N GLY A 358 -21.40 -21.27 1.51
CA GLY A 358 -22.01 -21.97 0.38
C GLY A 358 -21.84 -21.25 -0.96
N LYS A 359 -20.90 -20.31 -1.05
CA LYS A 359 -20.56 -19.60 -2.29
C LYS A 359 -19.66 -20.47 -3.18
N PRO A 360 -19.67 -20.26 -4.51
CA PRO A 360 -18.73 -20.93 -5.41
C PRO A 360 -17.27 -20.65 -5.04
N GLU A 361 -16.37 -21.54 -5.40
CA GLU A 361 -14.92 -21.34 -5.27
C GLU A 361 -14.50 -20.02 -5.94
N LYS A 362 -13.59 -19.28 -5.31
CA LYS A 362 -13.06 -18.00 -5.79
C LYS A 362 -14.13 -16.89 -5.94
N ALA A 363 -15.30 -17.06 -5.35
CA ALA A 363 -16.35 -16.03 -5.37
C ALA A 363 -15.88 -14.74 -4.68
N LEU A 364 -16.20 -13.61 -5.30
CA LEU A 364 -15.80 -12.28 -4.85
C LEU A 364 -17.01 -11.51 -4.29
N SER A 365 -16.76 -10.68 -3.28
CA SER A 365 -17.79 -9.76 -2.79
C SER A 365 -17.81 -8.48 -3.61
N TYR A 366 -18.99 -8.04 -4.06
CA TYR A 366 -19.15 -6.76 -4.75
C TYR A 366 -19.94 -5.74 -3.90
N ALA A 367 -20.21 -6.06 -2.63
CA ALA A 367 -20.89 -5.15 -1.71
C ALA A 367 -20.04 -3.90 -1.50
N TYR A 368 -20.54 -2.72 -1.89
CA TYR A 368 -19.78 -1.46 -1.81
C TYR A 368 -18.46 -1.47 -2.60
N SER A 369 -18.52 -1.91 -3.87
CA SER A 369 -17.38 -2.00 -4.81
C SER A 369 -17.36 -0.90 -5.88
N THR A 370 -18.03 0.22 -5.63
CA THR A 370 -18.22 1.29 -6.63
C THR A 370 -16.92 1.84 -7.16
N TRP A 371 -15.92 2.07 -6.30
CA TRP A 371 -14.64 2.65 -6.72
C TRP A 371 -13.78 1.60 -7.42
N SER A 372 -13.70 0.38 -6.88
CA SER A 372 -12.93 -0.70 -7.50
C SER A 372 -13.46 -1.09 -8.88
N GLN A 373 -14.79 -1.18 -9.05
CA GLN A 373 -15.37 -1.49 -10.37
C GLN A 373 -15.25 -0.31 -11.33
N PHE A 374 -15.42 0.94 -10.87
CA PHE A 374 -15.18 2.11 -11.71
C PHE A 374 -13.75 2.14 -12.27
N LYS A 375 -12.74 1.91 -11.42
CA LYS A 375 -11.34 1.85 -11.88
C LYS A 375 -11.12 0.75 -12.91
N ARG A 376 -11.68 -0.44 -12.66
CA ARG A 376 -11.51 -1.60 -13.52
C ARG A 376 -12.24 -1.47 -14.86
N GLU A 377 -13.47 -0.97 -14.86
CA GLU A 377 -14.34 -1.00 -16.03
C GLU A 377 -14.31 0.29 -16.85
N VAL A 378 -13.99 1.43 -16.23
CA VAL A 378 -14.12 2.75 -16.85
C VAL A 378 -12.78 3.45 -17.08
N LEU A 379 -11.84 3.38 -16.13
CA LEU A 379 -10.55 4.06 -16.31
C LEU A 379 -9.68 3.35 -17.36
N PRO A 380 -8.95 4.09 -18.21
CA PRO A 380 -8.06 3.47 -19.18
C PRO A 380 -6.87 2.77 -18.53
N HIS A 381 -6.61 1.52 -18.89
CA HIS A 381 -5.48 0.73 -18.37
C HIS A 381 -4.20 0.92 -19.20
N SER A 382 -3.81 2.17 -19.40
CA SER A 382 -2.70 2.52 -20.30
C SER A 382 -1.66 3.42 -19.64
N LEU A 383 -0.42 3.32 -20.11
CA LEU A 383 0.65 4.22 -19.67
C LEU A 383 0.37 5.68 -20.02
N GLY A 384 -0.28 5.95 -21.15
CA GLY A 384 -0.64 7.31 -21.55
C GLY A 384 -1.58 7.97 -20.54
N PHE A 385 -2.61 7.23 -20.09
CA PHE A 385 -3.51 7.70 -19.05
C PHE A 385 -2.78 7.96 -17.72
N LEU A 386 -1.94 7.01 -17.27
CA LEU A 386 -1.16 7.19 -16.05
C LEU A 386 -0.24 8.41 -16.15
N ALA A 387 0.46 8.59 -17.28
CA ALA A 387 1.34 9.74 -17.50
C ALA A 387 0.58 11.07 -17.42
N ILE A 388 -0.59 11.17 -18.05
CA ILE A 388 -1.44 12.37 -17.99
C ILE A 388 -1.93 12.61 -16.55
N PHE A 389 -2.40 11.57 -15.86
CA PHE A 389 -2.86 11.68 -14.48
C PHE A 389 -1.75 12.23 -13.56
N TYR A 390 -0.54 11.66 -13.68
CA TYR A 390 0.63 12.11 -12.92
C TYR A 390 1.03 13.54 -13.29
N LEU A 391 1.00 13.90 -14.57
CA LEU A 391 1.31 15.25 -15.03
C LEU A 391 0.34 16.27 -14.43
N LEU A 392 -0.97 15.98 -14.46
CA LEU A 392 -1.99 16.84 -13.87
C LEU A 392 -1.83 16.98 -12.35
N TYR A 393 -1.56 15.87 -11.66
CA TYR A 393 -1.30 15.87 -10.22
C TYR A 393 -0.08 16.76 -9.87
N TYR A 394 1.06 16.51 -10.51
CA TYR A 394 2.28 17.27 -10.25
C TYR A 394 2.16 18.74 -10.66
N ALA A 395 1.48 19.04 -11.78
CA ALA A 395 1.22 20.42 -12.17
C ALA A 395 0.43 21.18 -11.09
N GLY A 396 -0.62 20.57 -10.54
CA GLY A 396 -1.41 21.16 -9.46
C GLY A 396 -0.60 21.38 -8.17
N VAL A 397 0.18 20.38 -7.76
CA VAL A 397 1.02 20.47 -6.56
C VAL A 397 2.13 21.50 -6.73
N LEU A 398 2.84 21.50 -7.87
CA LEU A 398 3.90 22.46 -8.18
C LEU A 398 3.35 23.89 -8.27
N PHE A 399 2.17 24.08 -8.86
CA PHE A 399 1.51 25.37 -8.91
C PHE A 399 1.28 25.94 -7.50
N GLU A 400 0.73 25.15 -6.57
CA GLU A 400 0.53 25.59 -5.19
C GLU A 400 1.86 25.76 -4.43
N TYR A 401 2.85 24.90 -4.70
CA TYR A 401 4.18 24.96 -4.11
C TYR A 401 4.87 26.29 -4.43
N PHE A 402 4.95 26.66 -5.71
CA PHE A 402 5.59 27.91 -6.15
C PHE A 402 4.78 29.16 -5.79
N ARG A 403 3.45 29.05 -5.68
CA ARG A 403 2.60 30.13 -5.19
C ARG A 403 2.75 30.37 -3.68
N SER A 404 3.11 29.33 -2.92
CA SER A 404 3.28 29.44 -1.47
C SER A 404 4.53 30.26 -1.11
N ARG A 405 4.31 31.38 -0.43
CA ARG A 405 5.37 32.22 0.16
C ARG A 405 5.78 31.76 1.56
N ASP A 406 4.95 30.95 2.22
CA ASP A 406 5.24 30.39 3.54
C ASP A 406 5.97 29.05 3.41
N LEU A 407 7.01 28.87 4.23
CA LEU A 407 7.78 27.63 4.37
C LEU A 407 6.88 26.43 4.67
N ARG A 408 5.86 26.61 5.52
CA ARG A 408 4.90 25.56 5.87
C ARG A 408 4.12 25.02 4.67
N GLY A 409 3.68 25.91 3.79
CA GLY A 409 2.99 25.54 2.56
C GLY A 409 3.93 24.84 1.58
N ARG A 410 5.22 25.22 1.54
CA ARG A 410 6.24 24.52 0.76
C ARG A 410 6.49 23.10 1.26
N ILE A 411 6.60 22.90 2.57
CA ILE A 411 6.76 21.56 3.16
C ILE A 411 5.52 20.69 2.90
N ALA A 412 4.31 21.26 2.98
CA ALA A 412 3.10 20.54 2.61
C ALA A 412 3.12 20.14 1.12
N GLY A 413 3.59 21.01 0.23
CA GLY A 413 3.78 20.69 -1.19
C GLY A 413 4.85 19.61 -1.40
N GLU A 414 5.96 19.64 -0.67
CA GLU A 414 7.02 18.62 -0.70
C GLU A 414 6.51 17.25 -0.25
N LEU A 415 5.67 17.20 0.79
CA LEU A 415 4.96 15.98 1.18
C LEU A 415 4.08 15.48 0.03
N LEU A 416 3.23 16.32 -0.56
CA LEU A 416 2.37 15.90 -1.67
C LEU A 416 3.16 15.47 -2.91
N MET A 417 4.29 16.11 -3.24
CA MET A 417 5.19 15.61 -4.29
C MET A 417 5.74 14.22 -3.96
N LEU A 418 6.06 13.96 -2.69
CA LEU A 418 6.48 12.65 -2.22
C LEU A 418 5.36 11.60 -2.34
N LEU A 419 4.07 11.95 -2.21
CA LEU A 419 2.95 11.04 -2.45
C LEU A 419 3.01 10.43 -3.87
N GLY A 420 3.15 11.30 -4.87
CA GLY A 420 3.28 10.87 -6.26
C GLY A 420 4.53 10.03 -6.47
N LEU A 421 5.64 10.42 -5.84
CA LEU A 421 6.92 9.72 -5.98
C LEU A 421 6.86 8.32 -5.39
N ILE A 422 6.21 8.14 -4.23
CA ILE A 422 5.93 6.82 -3.64
C ILE A 422 5.09 5.98 -4.61
N GLY A 423 4.09 6.57 -5.26
CA GLY A 423 3.31 5.88 -6.30
C GLY A 423 4.19 5.41 -7.46
N LEU A 424 5.05 6.27 -8.01
CA LEU A 424 5.97 5.90 -9.10
C LEU A 424 6.93 4.77 -8.69
N PHE A 425 7.51 4.86 -7.48
CA PHE A 425 8.33 3.78 -6.95
C PHE A 425 7.56 2.48 -6.80
N SER A 426 6.35 2.54 -6.24
CA SER A 426 5.48 1.36 -6.04
C SER A 426 4.98 0.76 -7.36
N PHE A 427 5.03 1.52 -8.46
CA PHE A 427 4.75 1.04 -9.81
C PHE A 427 5.96 0.34 -10.45
N LEU A 428 7.16 0.90 -10.27
CA LEU A 428 8.38 0.42 -10.92
C LEU A 428 9.05 -0.74 -10.17
N VAL A 429 9.04 -0.71 -8.84
CA VAL A 429 9.73 -1.72 -8.02
C VAL A 429 9.23 -3.15 -8.29
N PRO A 430 7.91 -3.42 -8.40
CA PRO A 430 7.43 -4.76 -8.75
C PRO A 430 7.96 -5.29 -10.09
N ILE A 431 8.07 -4.42 -11.10
CA ILE A 431 8.59 -4.80 -12.44
C ILE A 431 10.05 -5.28 -12.33
N MET A 432 10.85 -4.61 -11.50
CA MET A 432 12.27 -4.90 -11.32
C MET A 432 12.56 -5.95 -10.23
N GLY A 433 11.58 -6.25 -9.38
CA GLY A 433 11.75 -7.09 -8.19
C GLY A 433 10.95 -8.40 -8.20
N ASP A 434 9.86 -8.48 -8.97
CA ASP A 434 8.98 -9.64 -9.04
C ASP A 434 8.61 -10.00 -10.51
N GLY A 435 9.12 -9.25 -11.49
CA GLY A 435 8.81 -9.46 -12.91
C GLY A 435 7.32 -9.25 -13.20
N ARG A 436 6.66 -10.26 -13.79
CA ARG A 436 5.20 -10.22 -14.07
C ARG A 436 4.36 -11.00 -13.04
N ALA A 437 4.98 -11.61 -12.03
CA ALA A 437 4.30 -12.50 -11.11
C ALA A 437 3.47 -11.70 -10.10
N ASP A 438 2.19 -12.08 -9.98
CA ASP A 438 1.23 -11.48 -9.02
C ASP A 438 1.24 -9.93 -9.05
N ILE A 439 1.45 -9.35 -10.24
CA ILE A 439 1.75 -7.92 -10.39
C ILE A 439 0.63 -7.05 -9.78
N GLY A 440 -0.64 -7.45 -9.93
CA GLY A 440 -1.78 -6.71 -9.40
C GLY A 440 -1.71 -6.54 -7.88
N LYS A 441 -1.37 -7.60 -7.14
CA LYS A 441 -1.16 -7.55 -5.69
C LYS A 441 0.06 -6.67 -5.33
N HIS A 442 1.15 -6.78 -6.09
CA HIS A 442 2.34 -5.96 -5.85
C HIS A 442 2.13 -4.47 -6.17
N LEU A 443 1.16 -4.13 -7.02
CA LEU A 443 0.71 -2.76 -7.31
C LEU A 443 -0.25 -2.18 -6.26
N PHE A 444 -0.49 -2.86 -5.14
CA PHE A 444 -1.40 -2.38 -4.10
C PHE A 444 -1.00 -1.00 -3.53
N LEU A 445 0.28 -0.77 -3.21
CA LEU A 445 0.72 0.54 -2.70
C LEU A 445 0.68 1.63 -3.80
N PHE A 446 0.91 1.26 -5.06
CA PHE A 446 0.68 2.15 -6.19
C PHE A 446 -0.79 2.59 -6.23
N ASN A 447 -1.72 1.65 -6.07
CA ASN A 447 -3.15 1.93 -6.04
C ASN A 447 -3.55 2.85 -4.89
N VAL A 448 -3.02 2.62 -3.68
CA VAL A 448 -3.24 3.52 -2.53
C VAL A 448 -2.72 4.92 -2.84
N SER A 449 -1.51 5.04 -3.42
CA SER A 449 -0.96 6.34 -3.83
C SER A 449 -1.82 7.02 -4.90
N PHE A 450 -2.22 6.29 -5.93
CA PHE A 450 -3.09 6.79 -7.00
C PHE A 450 -4.40 7.33 -6.45
N ASP A 451 -5.04 6.56 -5.58
CA ASP A 451 -6.31 6.89 -4.96
C ASP A 451 -6.19 8.10 -4.02
N MET A 452 -5.09 8.20 -3.26
CA MET A 452 -4.80 9.39 -2.45
C MET A 452 -4.56 10.63 -3.32
N MET A 453 -3.86 10.49 -4.45
CA MET A 453 -3.67 11.59 -5.40
C MET A 453 -5.01 12.06 -5.97
N ALA A 454 -5.90 11.13 -6.33
CA ALA A 454 -7.24 11.43 -6.81
C ALA A 454 -8.06 12.19 -5.74
N VAL A 455 -8.05 11.73 -4.49
CA VAL A 455 -8.72 12.40 -3.37
C VAL A 455 -8.14 13.79 -3.10
N VAL A 456 -6.80 13.96 -3.20
CA VAL A 456 -6.15 15.27 -3.06
C VAL A 456 -6.57 16.23 -4.17
N MET A 457 -6.58 15.78 -5.43
CA MET A 457 -7.02 16.61 -6.56
C MET A 457 -8.49 17.01 -6.44
N PHE A 458 -9.35 16.06 -6.03
CA PHE A 458 -10.75 16.34 -5.74
C PHE A 458 -10.92 17.36 -4.61
N GLY A 459 -10.22 17.16 -3.49
CA GLY A 459 -10.25 18.09 -2.36
C GLY A 459 -9.76 19.48 -2.73
N TRP A 460 -8.71 19.58 -3.56
CA TRP A 460 -8.21 20.85 -4.08
C TRP A 460 -9.23 21.54 -4.98
N ALA A 461 -9.84 20.82 -5.93
CA ALA A 461 -10.87 21.37 -6.82
C ALA A 461 -12.08 21.89 -6.04
N VAL A 462 -12.60 21.09 -5.09
CA VAL A 462 -13.69 21.47 -4.19
C VAL A 462 -13.35 22.74 -3.42
N HIS A 463 -12.15 22.81 -2.86
CA HIS A 463 -11.70 23.98 -2.10
C HIS A 463 -11.65 25.26 -2.96
N LYS A 464 -11.18 25.15 -4.20
CA LYS A 464 -11.17 26.28 -5.15
C LYS A 464 -12.59 26.73 -5.50
N LEU A 465 -13.49 25.79 -5.78
CA LEU A 465 -14.89 26.07 -6.10
C LEU A 465 -15.62 26.74 -4.94
N VAL A 466 -15.48 26.22 -3.72
CA VAL A 466 -16.10 26.83 -2.52
C VAL A 466 -15.60 28.26 -2.31
N ARG A 467 -14.29 28.50 -2.48
CA ARG A 467 -13.74 29.87 -2.38
C ARG A 467 -14.26 30.80 -3.46
N LEU A 468 -14.41 30.31 -4.70
CA LEU A 468 -14.95 31.08 -5.80
C LEU A 468 -16.40 31.49 -5.51
N VAL A 469 -17.25 30.55 -5.12
CA VAL A 469 -18.66 30.81 -4.77
C VAL A 469 -18.78 31.79 -3.62
N GLN A 470 -17.99 31.64 -2.55
CA GLN A 470 -17.97 32.59 -1.43
C GLN A 470 -17.56 34.00 -1.86
N SER A 471 -16.59 34.12 -2.79
CA SER A 471 -16.16 35.42 -3.29
C SER A 471 -17.21 36.11 -4.17
N VAL A 472 -18.00 35.35 -4.92
CA VAL A 472 -19.10 35.86 -5.76
C VAL A 472 -20.28 36.27 -4.88
N ALA A 473 -20.68 35.42 -3.93
CA ALA A 473 -21.77 35.69 -2.99
C ALA A 473 -21.48 36.91 -2.09
N GLY A 474 -20.22 37.09 -1.68
CA GLY A 474 -19.79 38.28 -0.92
C GLY A 474 -19.81 39.57 -1.73
N LYS A 475 -19.64 39.50 -3.07
CA LYS A 475 -19.74 40.67 -3.97
C LYS A 475 -21.19 41.05 -4.28
N SER A 476 -22.12 40.10 -4.30
CA SER A 476 -23.56 40.38 -4.50
C SER A 476 -24.23 41.07 -3.31
N GLY A 477 -23.63 41.05 -2.11
CA GLY A 477 -24.13 41.75 -0.91
C GLY A 477 -23.77 43.25 -0.83
N HIS A 478 -23.11 43.81 -1.84
CA HIS A 478 -22.76 45.24 -1.91
C HIS A 478 -23.50 46.01 -3.01
N TYR A 479 -24.48 45.38 -3.67
CA TYR A 479 -25.35 46.01 -4.68
C TYR A 479 -26.84 46.00 -4.31
N GLY A 480 -27.17 45.76 -3.04
CA GLY A 480 -28.51 45.97 -2.48
C GLY A 480 -28.46 47.14 -1.50
N LYS A 481 -29.16 48.22 -1.86
CA LYS A 481 -29.33 49.47 -1.12
C LYS A 481 -29.82 49.28 0.31
#